data_AF-A0A355SF18-F1
#
_entry.id   AF-A0A355SF18-F1
#
_cell.length_a   1.000
_cell.length_b   1.000
_cell.length_c   1.000
_cell.angle_alpha   90.00
_cell.angle_beta   90.00
_cell.angle_gamma   90.00
#
_symmetry.space_group_name_H-M   'P 1'
#
loop_
_entity.id
_entity.type
_entity.pdbx_description
1 polymer ?
#
loop_
_entity_poly.entity_id
_entity_poly.type
_entity_poly.pdbx_seq_one_letter_code
_entity_poly.pdbx_strand_id
1 'polypeptide(L)'
;TKDKELYKQVERFTPPILSIFFVVSGMSLDISSFGTLGIVGISYFIIRITGKYLGAYLGCLIAKTTKEVRNYLGLALIPQAGVAIGLAFLGQRILPETMGNMLLTIILSSSVLYELIGPACAKFALIRSGAIKRNKAAIEEERNSQQMEPHQEEQNVLKINSMK
;
A
#
# COMPACT_ATOMS: atom_id res chain seq x y z
N THR A 1 27.62 10.66 -11.69
CA THR A 1 28.32 10.15 -10.49
C THR A 1 28.04 8.66 -10.39
N LYS A 2 29.05 7.82 -10.15
CA LYS A 2 28.95 6.34 -10.08
C LYS A 2 27.80 5.85 -9.17
N ASP A 3 27.40 6.67 -8.19
CA ASP A 3 26.30 6.41 -7.27
C ASP A 3 24.94 6.22 -7.94
N LYS A 4 24.66 6.93 -9.04
CA LYS A 4 23.38 6.78 -9.76
C LYS A 4 23.24 5.39 -10.39
N GLU A 5 24.35 4.84 -10.87
CA GLU A 5 24.37 3.51 -11.49
C GLU A 5 24.23 2.41 -10.43
N LEU A 6 24.93 2.55 -9.30
CA LEU A 6 24.76 1.65 -8.15
C LEU A 6 23.33 1.68 -7.59
N TYR A 7 22.74 2.87 -7.46
CA TYR A 7 21.37 3.02 -6.98
C TYR A 7 20.37 2.33 -7.91
N LYS A 8 20.52 2.49 -9.22
CA LYS A 8 19.67 1.86 -10.24
C LYS A 8 19.79 0.34 -10.24
N GLN A 9 20.98 -0.19 -9.96
CA GLN A 9 21.20 -1.63 -9.79
C GLN A 9 20.48 -2.15 -8.54
N VAL A 10 20.61 -1.48 -7.40
CA VAL A 10 19.91 -1.85 -6.15
C VAL A 10 18.38 -1.76 -6.31
N GLU A 11 17.89 -0.74 -7.01
CA GLU A 11 16.46 -0.55 -7.27
C GLU A 11 15.87 -1.71 -8.09
N ARG A 12 16.63 -2.27 -9.05
CA ARG A 12 16.23 -3.47 -9.80
C ARG A 12 16.11 -4.74 -8.94
N PHE A 13 16.82 -4.82 -7.83
CA PHE A 13 16.71 -5.93 -6.88
C PHE A 13 15.55 -5.76 -5.89
N THR A 14 14.96 -4.58 -5.80
CA THR A 14 13.89 -4.31 -4.83
C THR A 14 12.62 -5.11 -5.12
N PRO A 15 12.07 -5.16 -6.36
CA PRO A 15 10.85 -5.91 -6.63
C PRO A 15 10.95 -7.41 -6.32
N PRO A 16 12.00 -8.15 -6.74
CA PRO A 16 12.15 -9.56 -6.38
C PRO A 16 12.21 -9.79 -4.87
N ILE A 17 12.94 -8.96 -4.13
CA ILE A 17 13.07 -9.07 -2.67
C ILE A 17 11.72 -8.82 -1.99
N LEU A 18 11.01 -7.78 -2.41
CA LEU A 18 9.67 -7.47 -1.88
C LEU A 18 8.68 -8.59 -2.19
N SER A 19 8.72 -9.17 -3.39
CA SER A 19 7.86 -10.31 -3.74
C SER A 19 8.10 -11.50 -2.82
N ILE A 20 9.36 -11.91 -2.62
CA ILE A 20 9.68 -13.02 -1.70
C ILE A 20 9.23 -12.69 -0.28
N PHE A 21 9.48 -11.46 0.18
CA PHE A 21 9.06 -11.00 1.50
C PHE A 21 7.55 -11.10 1.70
N PHE A 22 6.75 -10.59 0.76
CA PHE A 22 5.29 -10.63 0.86
C PHE A 22 4.73 -12.05 0.70
N VAL A 23 5.34 -12.91 -0.12
CA VAL A 23 4.98 -14.33 -0.21
C VAL A 23 5.23 -15.04 1.11
N VAL A 24 6.42 -14.89 1.71
CA VAL A 24 6.75 -15.49 3.02
C VAL A 24 5.82 -14.96 4.12
N SER A 25 5.53 -13.66 4.10
CA SER A 25 4.61 -13.04 5.05
C SER A 25 3.19 -13.59 4.89
N GLY A 26 2.72 -13.77 3.65
CA GLY A 26 1.42 -14.35 3.35
C GLY A 26 1.31 -15.82 3.77
N MET A 27 2.37 -16.62 3.56
CA MET A 27 2.41 -18.02 4.01
C MET A 27 2.41 -18.15 5.54
N SER A 28 2.92 -17.12 6.25
CA SER A 28 2.97 -17.10 7.72
C SER A 28 1.66 -16.60 8.34
N LEU A 29 0.68 -16.19 7.52
CA LEU A 29 -0.61 -15.70 7.98
C LEU A 29 -1.51 -16.90 8.32
N ASP A 30 -1.75 -17.12 9.61
CA ASP A 30 -2.60 -18.22 10.07
C ASP A 30 -4.08 -17.87 9.92
N ILE A 31 -4.71 -18.41 8.86
CA ILE A 31 -6.10 -18.17 8.54
C ILE A 31 -7.06 -18.88 9.51
N SER A 32 -6.63 -20.00 10.10
CA SER A 32 -7.46 -20.77 11.04
C SER A 32 -7.70 -20.00 12.34
N SER A 33 -6.78 -19.10 12.68
CA SER A 33 -6.83 -18.23 13.83
C SER A 33 -7.77 -17.02 13.69
N PHE A 34 -8.37 -16.77 12.51
CA PHE A 34 -9.20 -15.57 12.27
C PHE A 34 -10.44 -15.44 13.19
N GLY A 35 -11.00 -16.54 13.69
CA GLY A 35 -12.20 -16.49 14.53
C GLY A 35 -12.02 -15.62 15.77
N THR A 36 -10.95 -15.87 16.54
CA THR A 36 -10.67 -15.16 17.80
C THR A 36 -9.64 -14.05 17.62
N LEU A 37 -8.57 -14.31 16.86
CA LEU A 37 -7.47 -13.35 16.65
C LEU A 37 -7.80 -12.31 15.57
N GLY A 38 -8.73 -12.61 14.66
CA GLY A 38 -9.18 -11.65 13.64
C GLY A 38 -9.90 -10.45 14.26
N ILE A 39 -10.69 -10.65 15.32
CA ILE A 39 -11.33 -9.56 16.07
C ILE A 39 -10.27 -8.65 16.72
N VAL A 40 -9.21 -9.25 17.27
CA VAL A 40 -8.08 -8.49 17.84
C VAL A 40 -7.33 -7.73 16.74
N GLY A 41 -7.11 -8.35 15.57
CA GLY A 41 -6.50 -7.70 14.41
C GLY A 41 -7.31 -6.51 13.88
N ILE A 42 -8.65 -6.66 13.78
CA ILE A 42 -9.55 -5.59 13.36
C ILE A 42 -9.59 -4.46 14.40
N SER A 43 -9.71 -4.80 15.69
CA SER A 43 -9.72 -3.77 16.73
C SER A 43 -8.39 -3.00 16.78
N TYR A 44 -7.25 -3.70 16.69
CA TYR A 44 -5.94 -3.09 16.54
C TYR A 44 -5.87 -2.17 15.31
N PHE A 45 -6.38 -2.63 14.16
CA PHE A 45 -6.43 -1.85 12.93
C PHE A 45 -7.19 -0.52 13.10
N ILE A 46 -8.40 -0.57 13.67
CA ILE A 46 -9.22 0.63 13.90
C ILE A 46 -8.56 1.58 14.90
N ILE A 47 -8.11 1.06 16.05
CA ILE A 47 -7.46 1.86 17.09
C ILE A 47 -6.24 2.57 16.51
N ARG A 48 -5.43 1.86 15.72
CA ARG A 48 -4.22 2.43 15.12
C ARG A 48 -4.51 3.51 14.10
N ILE A 49 -5.53 3.33 13.25
CA ILE A 49 -5.94 4.36 12.28
C ILE A 49 -6.41 5.62 13.01
N THR A 50 -7.30 5.48 13.99
CA THR A 50 -7.80 6.62 14.77
C THR A 50 -6.67 7.31 15.53
N GLY A 51 -5.78 6.54 16.15
CA GLY A 51 -4.61 7.08 16.86
C GLY A 51 -3.67 7.86 15.94
N LYS A 52 -3.33 7.31 14.77
CA LYS A 52 -2.51 8.01 13.76
C LYS A 52 -3.20 9.28 13.27
N TYR A 53 -4.50 9.23 13.02
CA TYR A 53 -5.25 10.38 12.53
C TYR A 53 -5.29 11.51 13.57
N LEU A 54 -5.69 11.19 14.81
CA LEU A 54 -5.76 12.16 15.90
C LEU A 54 -4.37 12.71 16.24
N GLY A 55 -3.36 11.85 16.32
CA GLY A 55 -1.98 12.27 16.59
C GLY A 55 -1.42 13.19 15.51
N ALA A 56 -1.64 12.86 14.23
CA ALA A 56 -1.26 13.73 13.12
C ALA A 56 -2.02 15.06 13.14
N TYR A 57 -3.33 15.04 13.39
CA TYR A 57 -4.17 16.23 13.45
C TYR A 57 -3.70 17.18 14.57
N LEU A 58 -3.51 16.65 15.79
CA LEU A 58 -3.04 17.42 16.93
C LEU A 58 -1.61 17.93 16.72
N GLY A 59 -0.72 17.09 16.18
CA GLY A 59 0.65 17.50 15.83
C GLY A 59 0.66 18.65 14.82
N CYS A 60 -0.15 18.57 13.76
CA CYS A 60 -0.33 19.63 12.78
C CYS A 60 -0.94 20.90 13.38
N LEU A 61 -1.86 20.76 14.34
CA LEU A 61 -2.45 21.91 15.05
C LEU A 61 -1.39 22.66 15.87
N ILE A 62 -0.56 21.92 16.61
CA ILE A 62 0.54 22.49 17.42
C ILE A 62 1.59 23.14 16.50
N ALA A 63 1.93 22.48 15.39
CA ALA A 63 2.88 22.98 14.40
C ALA A 63 2.32 24.11 13.50
N LYS A 64 1.04 24.51 13.68
CA LYS A 64 0.35 25.56 12.91
C LYS A 64 0.44 25.36 11.38
N THR A 65 0.31 24.12 10.92
CA THR A 65 0.31 23.82 9.48
C THR A 65 -0.97 24.27 8.79
N THR A 66 -1.00 24.25 7.46
CA THR A 66 -2.22 24.55 6.69
C THR A 66 -3.33 23.54 6.97
N LYS A 67 -4.59 23.93 6.70
CA LYS A 67 -5.78 23.10 6.99
C LYS A 67 -5.80 21.82 6.14
N GLU A 68 -5.30 21.92 4.93
CA GLU A 68 -5.19 20.81 3.97
C GLU A 68 -4.25 19.74 4.51
N VAL A 69 -3.06 20.12 4.95
CA VAL A 69 -2.10 19.18 5.56
C VAL A 69 -2.68 18.60 6.85
N ARG A 70 -3.20 19.45 7.74
CA ARG A 70 -3.75 19.02 9.04
C ARG A 70 -4.86 17.98 8.91
N ASN A 71 -5.78 18.16 7.96
CA ASN A 71 -6.97 17.32 7.84
C ASN A 71 -6.69 16.00 7.09
N TYR A 72 -5.68 15.96 6.22
CA TYR A 72 -5.43 14.81 5.33
C TYR A 72 -4.14 14.03 5.64
N LEU A 73 -3.17 14.60 6.38
CA LEU A 73 -1.93 13.91 6.74
C LEU A 73 -2.19 12.59 7.47
N GLY A 74 -3.15 12.56 8.40
CA GLY A 74 -3.51 11.34 9.14
C GLY A 74 -3.91 10.18 8.22
N LEU A 75 -4.64 10.46 7.14
CA LEU A 75 -5.03 9.47 6.13
C LEU A 75 -3.85 9.02 5.28
N ALA A 76 -2.92 9.94 4.95
CA ALA A 76 -1.70 9.63 4.22
C ALA A 76 -0.72 8.74 5.01
N LEU A 77 -0.86 8.68 6.34
CA LEU A 77 -0.04 7.85 7.23
C LEU A 77 -0.62 6.45 7.50
N ILE A 78 -1.81 6.14 6.97
CA ILE A 78 -2.43 4.82 7.10
C ILE A 78 -1.60 3.70 6.43
N PRO A 79 -1.11 3.84 5.18
CA PRO A 79 -0.36 2.78 4.51
C PRO A 79 0.87 2.36 5.32
N GLN A 80 0.96 1.08 5.66
CA GLN A 80 2.08 0.53 6.40
C GLN A 80 2.07 -1.00 6.28
N ALA A 81 3.17 -1.61 5.81
CA ALA A 81 3.36 -3.06 5.91
C ALA A 81 4.80 -3.47 6.18
N GLY A 82 5.70 -3.29 5.21
CA GLY A 82 7.03 -3.93 5.20
C GLY A 82 7.80 -3.88 6.52
N VAL A 83 8.01 -2.69 7.09
CA VAL A 83 8.79 -2.54 8.33
C VAL A 83 8.11 -3.22 9.53
N ALA A 84 6.79 -3.06 9.72
CA ALA A 84 6.14 -3.69 10.88
C ALA A 84 6.08 -5.21 10.75
N ILE A 85 5.87 -5.74 9.55
CA ILE A 85 5.90 -7.19 9.32
C ILE A 85 7.30 -7.74 9.67
N GLY A 86 8.38 -7.10 9.20
CA GLY A 86 9.74 -7.50 9.55
C GLY A 86 10.02 -7.45 11.06
N LEU A 87 9.54 -6.41 11.74
CA LEU A 87 9.64 -6.30 13.20
C LEU A 87 8.78 -7.34 13.92
N ALA A 88 7.64 -7.76 13.37
CA ALA A 88 6.80 -8.80 13.94
C ALA A 88 7.48 -10.17 13.85
N PHE A 89 8.13 -10.50 12.73
CA PHE A 89 8.97 -11.70 12.62
C PHE A 89 10.14 -11.69 13.60
N LEU A 90 10.78 -10.53 13.79
CA LEU A 90 11.83 -10.38 14.81
C LEU A 90 11.25 -10.57 16.23
N GLY A 91 10.12 -9.95 16.52
CA GLY A 91 9.42 -10.07 17.80
C GLY A 91 9.01 -11.50 18.10
N GLN A 92 8.51 -12.24 17.11
CA GLN A 92 8.17 -13.66 17.25
C GLN A 92 9.36 -14.51 17.72
N ARG A 93 10.58 -14.19 17.26
CA ARG A 93 11.80 -14.93 17.61
C ARG A 93 12.33 -14.60 19.01
N ILE A 94 12.01 -13.42 19.54
CA ILE A 94 12.55 -12.92 20.81
C ILE A 94 11.56 -13.11 21.97
N LEU A 95 10.26 -13.05 21.68
CA LEU A 95 9.20 -13.18 22.68
C LEU A 95 8.85 -14.65 22.97
N PRO A 96 8.20 -14.93 24.13
CA PRO A 96 7.62 -16.25 24.38
C PRO A 96 6.70 -16.68 23.23
N GLU A 97 6.74 -17.97 22.88
CA GLU A 97 6.10 -18.52 21.67
C GLU A 97 4.64 -18.07 21.48
N THR A 98 3.83 -18.15 22.54
CA THR A 98 2.41 -17.76 22.49
C THR A 98 2.20 -16.28 22.18
N MET A 99 3.01 -15.40 22.78
CA MET A 99 2.95 -13.95 22.57
C MET A 99 3.53 -13.54 21.22
N GLY A 100 4.63 -14.18 20.82
CA GLY A 100 5.28 -13.97 19.53
C GLY A 100 4.37 -14.33 18.36
N ASN A 101 3.72 -15.49 18.42
CA ASN A 101 2.75 -15.93 17.42
C ASN A 101 1.52 -15.01 17.39
N MET A 102 1.01 -14.60 18.55
CA MET A 102 -0.08 -13.63 18.63
C MET A 102 0.27 -12.29 17.97
N LEU A 103 1.45 -11.74 18.27
CA LEU A 103 1.95 -10.50 17.68
C LEU A 103 2.07 -10.63 16.16
N LEU A 104 2.69 -11.71 15.67
CA LEU A 104 2.83 -11.96 14.24
C LEU A 104 1.47 -12.02 13.55
N THR A 105 0.53 -12.78 14.09
CA THR A 105 -0.83 -12.92 13.53
C THR A 105 -1.57 -11.58 13.49
N ILE A 106 -1.52 -10.76 14.54
CA ILE A 106 -2.16 -9.43 14.58
C ILE A 106 -1.56 -8.49 13.53
N ILE A 107 -0.23 -8.46 13.42
CA ILE A 107 0.46 -7.58 12.48
C ILE A 107 0.22 -8.03 11.04
N LEU A 108 0.38 -9.33 10.73
CA LEU A 108 0.14 -9.86 9.39
C LEU A 108 -1.32 -9.65 8.95
N SER A 109 -2.29 -9.98 9.80
CA SER A 109 -3.72 -9.80 9.49
C SER A 109 -4.09 -8.32 9.27
N SER A 110 -3.63 -7.41 10.13
CA SER A 110 -3.87 -5.98 9.95
C SER A 110 -3.12 -5.38 8.75
N SER A 111 -1.92 -5.88 8.43
CA SER A 111 -1.17 -5.48 7.23
C SER A 111 -1.90 -5.80 5.93
N VAL A 112 -2.60 -6.93 5.84
CA VAL A 112 -3.45 -7.22 4.66
C VAL A 112 -4.52 -6.14 4.48
N LEU A 113 -5.14 -5.69 5.56
CA LEU A 113 -6.13 -4.61 5.51
C LEU A 113 -5.50 -3.27 5.09
N TYR A 114 -4.28 -2.97 5.58
CA TYR A 114 -3.55 -1.76 5.19
C TYR A 114 -3.11 -1.79 3.72
N GLU A 115 -2.74 -2.93 3.16
CA GLU A 115 -2.40 -3.04 1.74
C GLU A 115 -3.63 -2.86 0.84
N LEU A 116 -4.82 -3.28 1.28
CA LEU A 116 -6.06 -3.09 0.54
C LEU A 116 -6.57 -1.64 0.59
N ILE A 117 -6.56 -1.02 1.77
CA ILE A 117 -7.18 0.30 2.00
C ILE A 117 -6.16 1.44 1.88
N GLY A 118 -4.90 1.18 2.21
CA GLY A 118 -3.82 2.16 2.29
C GLY A 118 -3.62 2.97 1.00
N PRO A 119 -3.42 2.33 -0.17
CA PRO A 119 -3.24 3.05 -1.42
C PRO A 119 -4.41 3.99 -1.75
N ALA A 120 -5.64 3.55 -1.49
CA ALA A 120 -6.83 4.38 -1.69
C ALA A 120 -6.84 5.58 -0.74
N CYS A 121 -6.55 5.39 0.54
CA CYS A 121 -6.45 6.47 1.53
C CYS A 121 -5.34 7.46 1.21
N ALA A 122 -4.14 6.98 0.83
CA ALA A 122 -3.03 7.84 0.47
C ALA A 122 -3.33 8.66 -0.78
N LYS A 123 -3.88 8.02 -1.82
CA LYS A 123 -4.29 8.70 -3.05
C LYS A 123 -5.35 9.76 -2.77
N PHE A 124 -6.36 9.43 -1.96
CA PHE A 124 -7.39 10.37 -1.55
C PHE A 124 -6.80 11.57 -0.78
N ALA A 125 -5.95 11.29 0.19
CA ALA A 125 -5.30 12.31 1.02
C ALA A 125 -4.44 13.27 0.18
N LEU A 126 -3.64 12.73 -0.76
CA LEU A 126 -2.77 13.52 -1.63
C LEU A 126 -3.54 14.39 -2.63
N ILE A 127 -4.67 13.90 -3.15
CA ILE A 127 -5.52 14.69 -4.06
C ILE A 127 -6.24 15.79 -3.27
N ARG A 128 -6.82 15.45 -2.12
CA ARG A 128 -7.62 16.38 -1.32
C ARG A 128 -6.78 17.42 -0.57
N SER A 129 -5.54 17.11 -0.24
CA SER A 129 -4.60 18.08 0.31
C SER A 129 -4.09 19.09 -0.73
N GLY A 130 -4.37 18.85 -2.01
CA GLY A 130 -3.83 19.65 -3.12
C GLY A 130 -2.38 19.34 -3.47
N ALA A 131 -1.76 18.33 -2.83
CA ALA A 131 -0.40 17.90 -3.12
C ALA A 131 -0.26 17.34 -4.55
N ILE A 132 -1.28 16.61 -5.02
CA ILE A 132 -1.41 16.18 -6.42
C ILE A 132 -2.47 17.06 -7.10
N LYS A 133 -2.04 17.94 -8.01
CA LYS A 133 -2.96 18.63 -8.91
C LYS A 133 -3.53 17.60 -9.90
N ARG A 134 -4.85 17.48 -9.98
CA ARG A 134 -5.54 16.61 -10.95
C ARG A 134 -5.24 17.13 -12.36
N ASN A 135 -4.18 16.63 -12.98
CA ASN A 135 -3.87 16.95 -14.36
C ASN A 135 -4.86 16.19 -15.25
N LYS A 136 -5.88 16.89 -15.77
CA LYS A 136 -6.88 16.30 -16.66
C LYS A 136 -6.25 15.62 -17.89
N ALA A 137 -5.07 16.09 -18.32
CA ALA A 137 -4.36 15.58 -19.50
C ALA A 137 -3.93 14.11 -19.40
N ALA A 138 -3.46 13.65 -18.23
CA ALA A 138 -2.98 12.27 -18.07
C ALA A 138 -4.13 11.24 -18.09
N ILE A 139 -5.33 11.65 -17.64
CA ILE A 139 -6.54 10.81 -17.68
C ILE A 139 -7.06 10.73 -19.12
N GLU A 140 -6.87 11.78 -19.93
CA GLU A 140 -7.21 11.81 -21.34
C GLU A 140 -6.25 10.98 -22.20
N GLU A 141 -4.95 10.97 -21.86
CA GLU A 141 -3.96 10.08 -22.49
C GLU A 141 -4.25 8.60 -22.19
N GLU A 142 -4.46 8.19 -20.92
CA GLU A 142 -4.82 6.80 -20.59
C GLU A 142 -6.15 6.37 -21.23
N ARG A 143 -7.16 7.27 -21.27
CA ARG A 143 -8.45 6.97 -21.91
C ARG A 143 -8.32 6.85 -23.43
N ASN A 144 -7.49 7.68 -24.06
CA ASN A 144 -7.25 7.59 -25.51
C ASN A 144 -6.41 6.37 -25.88
N SER A 145 -5.43 5.97 -25.05
CA SER A 145 -4.64 4.74 -25.26
C SER A 145 -5.49 3.48 -25.15
N GLN A 146 -6.43 3.41 -24.21
CA GLN A 146 -7.35 2.28 -24.06
C GLN A 146 -8.42 2.22 -25.17
N GLN A 147 -8.73 3.34 -25.81
CA GLN A 147 -9.73 3.42 -26.88
C GLN A 147 -9.15 3.11 -28.28
N MET A 148 -7.81 3.12 -28.43
CA MET A 148 -7.12 2.76 -29.67
C MET A 148 -6.95 1.26 -29.88
N GLU A 149 -6.87 0.46 -28.80
CA GLU A 149 -6.62 -0.99 -28.87
C GLU A 149 -7.76 -1.81 -29.55
N PRO A 150 -9.07 -1.56 -29.32
CA PRO A 150 -10.12 -2.44 -29.88
C PRO A 150 -10.31 -2.31 -31.40
N HIS A 151 -10.10 -1.12 -31.98
CA HIS A 151 -10.39 -0.88 -33.39
C HIS A 151 -9.25 -1.26 -34.34
N GLN A 152 -8.03 -1.38 -33.81
CA GLN A 152 -6.84 -1.68 -34.61
C GLN A 152 -6.68 -3.19 -34.87
N GLU A 153 -7.11 -4.04 -33.93
CA GLU A 153 -7.19 -5.49 -34.13
C GLU A 153 -8.28 -5.86 -35.16
N GLU A 154 -9.47 -5.27 -35.10
CA GLU A 154 -10.57 -5.56 -36.05
C GLU A 154 -10.20 -5.21 -37.50
N GLN A 155 -9.54 -4.06 -37.72
CA GLN A 155 -9.10 -3.64 -39.05
C GLN A 155 -7.93 -4.47 -39.59
N ASN A 156 -7.04 -4.94 -38.72
CA ASN A 156 -5.93 -5.81 -39.14
C ASN A 156 -6.42 -7.22 -39.49
N VAL A 157 -7.39 -7.77 -38.74
CA VAL A 157 -8.00 -9.07 -39.05
C VAL A 157 -8.79 -9.02 -40.37
N LEU A 158 -9.53 -7.94 -40.64
CA LEU A 158 -10.24 -7.75 -41.91
C LEU A 158 -9.30 -7.62 -43.12
N LYS A 159 -8.17 -6.91 -42.99
CA LYS A 159 -7.16 -6.82 -44.06
C LYS A 159 -6.45 -8.14 -44.34
N ILE A 160 -6.19 -8.93 -43.29
CA ILE A 160 -5.55 -10.25 -43.45
C ILE A 160 -6.51 -11.24 -44.14
N ASN A 161 -7.81 -11.18 -43.81
CA ASN A 161 -8.82 -12.02 -44.47
C ASN A 161 -9.16 -11.59 -45.90
N SER A 162 -8.93 -10.33 -46.29
CA SER A 162 -9.12 -9.87 -47.68
C SER A 162 -7.91 -10.12 -48.59
N MET A 163 -6.82 -10.68 -48.07
CA MET A 163 -5.60 -11.05 -48.81
C MET A 163 -5.48 -12.56 -49.07
N LYS A 164 -6.46 -13.36 -48.63
CA LYS A 164 -6.64 -14.77 -49.03
C LYS A 164 -7.75 -14.86 -50.06
#